data_AF-A0A2T0QT54-F1
#
_entry.id   AF-A0A2T0QT54-F1
#
_cell.length_a   1.000
_cell.length_b   1.000
_cell.length_c   1.000
_cell.angle_alpha   90.00
_cell.angle_beta   90.00
_cell.angle_gamma   90.00
#
_symmetry.space_group_name_H-M   'P 1'
#
loop_
_entity.id
_entity.type
_entity.pdbx_description
1 polymer ?
#
loop_
_entity_poly.entity_id
_entity_poly.type
_entity_poly.pdbx_seq_one_letter_code
_entity_poly.pdbx_strand_id
1 'polypeptide(L)'
;MASNEYTLSHQDVVKAVIIHQDIHEGLWTLNIQFDVAAGHAAQLPDPCLNVTIKGIGIMRASPSDPFAIDAAIVNPPAPQHVEGTVRIAAGVNGTQQGGMQFCRDVYRSVAVQSAAKAPTKRG
;
A
#
# COMPACT_ATOMS: atom_id res chain seq x y z
N MET A 1 23.14 5.95 -20.04
CA MET A 1 22.79 6.46 -18.70
C MET A 1 23.97 6.20 -17.78
N ALA A 2 24.38 7.20 -17.01
CA ALA A 2 25.51 7.05 -16.10
C ALA A 2 25.17 5.99 -15.04
N SER A 3 26.10 5.11 -14.73
CA SER A 3 25.93 3.92 -13.88
C SER A 3 25.64 4.21 -12.39
N ASN A 4 25.41 5.48 -12.02
CA ASN A 4 25.23 5.94 -10.65
C ASN A 4 23.93 6.74 -10.44
N GLU A 5 23.01 6.74 -11.40
CA GLU A 5 21.74 7.46 -11.32
C GLU A 5 20.56 6.49 -11.18
N TYR A 6 19.71 6.73 -10.17
CA TYR A 6 18.46 6.01 -9.98
C TYR A 6 17.30 6.98 -10.12
N THR A 7 16.38 6.69 -11.04
CA THR A 7 15.16 7.48 -11.25
C THR A 7 13.98 6.69 -10.69
N LEU A 8 13.20 7.33 -9.81
CA LEU A 8 11.99 6.75 -9.24
C LEU A 8 10.75 7.27 -9.97
N SER A 9 9.74 6.42 -10.13
CA SER A 9 8.43 6.87 -10.59
C SER A 9 7.72 7.67 -9.49
N HIS A 10 6.69 8.44 -9.85
CA HIS A 10 5.83 9.11 -8.87
C HIS A 10 5.38 8.15 -7.76
N GLN A 11 4.91 6.96 -8.15
CA GLN A 11 4.38 6.00 -7.19
C GLN A 11 5.46 5.48 -6.26
N ASP A 12 6.68 5.27 -6.75
CA ASP A 12 7.76 4.73 -5.94
C ASP A 12 8.25 5.77 -4.92
N VAL A 13 8.29 7.05 -5.30
CA VAL A 13 8.60 8.14 -4.35
C VAL A 13 7.54 8.20 -3.25
N VAL A 14 6.25 8.17 -3.60
CA VAL A 14 5.17 8.21 -2.61
C VAL A 14 5.22 6.98 -1.68
N LYS A 15 5.39 5.77 -2.22
CA LYS A 15 5.52 4.54 -1.43
C LYS A 15 6.72 4.59 -0.49
N ALA A 16 7.87 5.05 -0.98
CA ALA A 16 9.09 5.18 -0.19
C ALA A 16 8.88 6.14 0.99
N VAL A 17 8.20 7.28 0.77
CA VAL A 17 7.90 8.24 1.84
C VAL A 17 6.88 7.66 2.84
N ILE A 18 5.83 6.96 2.39
CA ILE A 18 4.86 6.29 3.27
C ILE A 18 5.55 5.30 4.22
N ILE A 19 6.41 4.43 3.67
CA ILE A 19 7.14 3.43 4.46
C ILE A 19 8.15 4.12 5.39
N HIS A 20 8.89 5.11 4.89
CA HIS A 20 9.89 5.83 5.68
C HIS A 20 9.28 6.59 6.87
N GLN A 21 8.07 7.15 6.70
CA GLN A 21 7.35 7.88 7.75
C GLN A 21 6.45 6.98 8.62
N ASP A 22 6.50 5.67 8.40
CA ASP A 22 5.70 4.67 9.11
C ASP A 22 4.18 4.97 9.10
N ILE A 23 3.67 5.36 7.93
CA ILE A 23 2.26 5.68 7.75
C ILE A 23 1.52 4.42 7.33
N HIS A 24 0.44 4.07 8.04
CA HIS A 24 -0.33 2.85 7.79
C HIS A 24 -1.72 3.09 7.21
N GLU A 25 -2.18 4.34 7.10
CA GLU A 25 -3.57 4.62 6.80
C GLU A 25 -3.81 5.80 5.84
N GLY A 26 -4.87 5.64 5.06
CA GLY A 26 -5.43 6.63 4.15
C GLY A 26 -4.66 6.79 2.85
N LEU A 27 -5.14 7.75 2.05
CA LEU A 27 -4.70 7.98 0.69
C LEU A 27 -3.72 9.14 0.64
N TRP A 28 -2.59 8.94 -0.04
CA TRP A 28 -1.50 9.90 -0.11
C TRP A 28 -1.02 10.10 -1.54
N THR A 29 -0.65 11.33 -1.88
CA THR A 29 -0.12 11.72 -3.20
C THR A 29 1.13 12.57 -3.03
N LEU A 30 1.96 12.64 -4.08
CA LEU A 30 3.19 13.43 -4.06
C LEU A 30 2.88 14.92 -3.96
N ASN A 31 3.58 15.62 -3.07
CA ASN A 31 3.55 17.06 -2.96
C ASN A 31 4.94 17.63 -3.24
N ILE A 32 5.05 18.53 -4.22
CA ILE A 32 6.29 19.23 -4.53
C ILE A 32 6.08 20.72 -4.33
N GLN A 33 6.85 21.31 -3.42
CA GLN A 33 6.81 22.74 -3.17
C GLN A 33 7.82 23.45 -4.07
N PHE A 34 7.31 24.21 -5.03
CA PHE A 34 8.12 25.07 -5.88
C PHE A 34 8.19 26.49 -5.33
N ASP A 35 9.33 27.11 -5.51
CA ASP A 35 9.54 28.54 -5.38
C ASP A 35 9.82 29.12 -6.76
N VAL A 36 9.12 30.20 -7.10
CA VAL A 36 9.26 30.85 -8.40
C VAL A 36 9.63 32.30 -8.16
N ALA A 37 10.80 32.70 -8.64
CA ALA A 37 11.32 34.05 -8.50
C ALA A 37 11.74 34.59 -9.87
N ALA A 38 11.31 35.82 -10.19
CA ALA A 38 11.85 36.57 -11.30
C ALA A 38 13.10 37.32 -10.83
N GLY A 39 14.14 37.34 -11.67
CA GLY A 39 15.39 38.02 -11.37
C GLY A 39 16.23 38.24 -12.61
N HIS A 40 17.51 38.53 -12.41
CA HIS A 40 18.51 38.57 -13.48
C HIS A 40 19.47 37.39 -13.28
N ALA A 41 19.98 36.83 -14.37
CA ALA A 41 20.94 35.75 -14.27
C ALA A 41 22.25 36.25 -13.63
N ALA A 42 22.92 35.40 -12.86
CA ALA A 42 24.15 35.78 -12.14
C ALA A 42 25.28 36.28 -13.07
N GLN A 43 25.22 35.94 -14.36
CA GLN A 43 26.24 36.29 -15.36
C GLN A 43 25.72 37.17 -16.51
N LEU A 44 24.40 37.37 -16.63
CA LEU A 44 23.79 38.14 -17.71
C LEU A 44 22.64 39.00 -17.17
N PRO A 45 22.54 40.27 -17.57
CA PRO A 45 21.47 41.18 -17.13
C PRO A 45 20.11 40.85 -17.75
N ASP A 46 19.99 39.73 -18.45
CA ASP A 46 18.73 39.32 -19.05
C ASP A 46 17.75 38.87 -17.96
N PRO A 47 16.47 39.24 -18.05
CA PRO A 47 15.45 38.80 -17.12
C PRO A 47 15.30 37.28 -17.20
N CYS A 48 15.36 36.62 -16.05
CA CYS A 48 15.23 35.18 -15.92
C CYS A 48 14.16 34.80 -14.90
N LEU A 49 13.55 33.63 -15.11
CA LEU A 49 12.71 32.97 -14.14
C LEU A 49 13.52 31.86 -13.46
N ASN A 50 13.66 31.93 -12.15
CA ASN A 50 14.23 30.86 -11.35
C ASN A 50 13.10 30.03 -10.74
N VAL A 51 13.09 28.73 -11.06
CA VAL A 51 12.16 27.74 -10.48
C VAL A 51 12.98 26.80 -9.62
N THR A 52 12.81 26.89 -8.30
CA THR A 52 13.55 26.09 -7.33
C THR A 52 12.60 25.14 -6.61
N ILE A 53 13.02 23.90 -6.39
CA ILE A 53 12.29 22.96 -5.54
C ILE A 53 12.68 23.23 -4.08
N LYS A 54 11.74 23.72 -3.28
CA LYS A 54 11.93 23.94 -1.83
C LYS A 54 11.78 22.67 -1.01
N GLY A 55 10.90 21.77 -1.44
CA GLY A 55 10.65 20.53 -0.71
C GLY A 55 9.88 19.52 -1.54
N ILE A 56 10.11 18.25 -1.21
CA ILE A 56 9.39 17.10 -1.77
C ILE A 56 8.83 16.32 -0.58
N GLY A 57 7.55 15.99 -0.63
CA GLY A 57 6.86 15.24 0.41
C GLY A 57 5.59 14.60 -0.11
N ILE A 58 4.68 14.26 0.80
CA ILE A 58 3.37 13.72 0.46
C ILE A 58 2.28 14.52 1.18
N MET A 59 1.06 14.50 0.64
CA MET A 59 -0.13 15.07 1.25
C MET A 59 -1.29 14.08 1.21
N ARG A 60 -2.29 14.28 2.08
CA ARG A 60 -3.56 13.54 2.02
C ARG A 60 -4.23 13.79 0.67
N ALA A 61 -4.66 12.73 0.01
CA ALA A 61 -5.30 12.76 -1.30
C ALA A 61 -6.81 12.45 -1.19
N SER A 62 -7.57 12.96 -2.15
CA SER A 62 -8.97 12.56 -2.33
C SER A 62 -9.05 11.12 -2.86
N PRO A 63 -10.09 10.33 -2.52
CA PRO A 63 -10.36 9.04 -3.17
C PRO A 63 -10.54 9.12 -4.69
N SER A 64 -10.82 10.31 -5.22
CA SER A 64 -10.93 10.55 -6.66
C SER A 64 -9.61 10.88 -7.36
N ASP A 65 -8.51 11.05 -6.61
CA ASP A 65 -7.20 11.37 -7.19
C ASP A 65 -6.58 10.10 -7.82
N PRO A 66 -6.31 10.09 -9.14
CA PRO A 66 -5.72 8.94 -9.81
C PRO A 66 -4.29 8.61 -9.35
N PHE A 67 -3.62 9.55 -8.69
CA PHE A 67 -2.26 9.37 -8.15
C PHE A 67 -2.24 9.03 -6.66
N ALA A 68 -3.42 8.92 -6.03
CA ALA A 68 -3.52 8.51 -4.64
C ALA A 68 -3.01 7.07 -4.44
N ILE A 69 -2.19 6.89 -3.41
CA ILE A 69 -1.69 5.60 -2.96
C ILE A 69 -2.22 5.33 -1.56
N ASP A 70 -2.78 4.13 -1.39
CA ASP A 70 -3.26 3.65 -0.10
C ASP A 70 -2.10 3.15 0.77
N ALA A 71 -1.89 3.84 1.89
CA ALA A 71 -0.88 3.48 2.86
C ALA A 71 -1.16 2.11 3.52
N ALA A 72 -2.43 1.70 3.64
CA ALA A 72 -2.77 0.41 4.24
C ALA A 72 -2.33 -0.78 3.37
N ILE A 73 -2.23 -0.57 2.06
CA ILE A 73 -1.74 -1.57 1.11
C ILE A 73 -0.20 -1.59 1.09
N VAL A 74 0.42 -0.41 1.16
CA VAL A 74 1.88 -0.26 1.01
C VAL A 74 2.63 -0.57 2.31
N ASN A 75 2.09 -0.16 3.46
CA ASN A 75 2.69 -0.35 4.77
C ASN A 75 1.62 -0.81 5.78
N PRO A 76 1.13 -2.06 5.68
CA PRO A 76 0.08 -2.56 6.55
C PRO A 76 0.52 -2.56 8.01
N PRO A 77 -0.40 -2.29 8.97
CA PRO A 77 -0.07 -2.37 10.38
C PRO A 77 0.31 -3.81 10.77
N ALA A 78 1.25 -3.94 11.71
CA ALA A 78 1.65 -5.26 12.20
C ALA A 78 0.43 -6.03 12.75
N PRO A 79 0.29 -7.34 12.45
CA PRO A 79 -0.79 -8.14 13.01
C PRO A 79 -0.73 -8.08 14.53
N GLN A 80 -1.81 -7.61 15.17
CA GLN A 80 -1.91 -7.68 16.62
C GLN A 80 -1.91 -9.16 17.02
N HIS A 81 -0.92 -9.58 17.80
CA HIS A 81 -0.90 -10.92 18.37
C HIS A 81 -2.04 -11.03 19.38
N VAL A 82 -3.16 -11.61 18.96
CA VAL A 82 -4.31 -11.85 19.83
C VAL A 82 -3.93 -12.96 20.81
N GLU A 83 -3.40 -12.60 21.98
CA GLU A 83 -3.12 -13.53 23.08
C GLU A 83 -4.39 -14.26 23.58
N GLY A 84 -5.58 -13.80 23.17
CA GLY A 84 -6.87 -14.36 23.58
C GLY A 84 -7.30 -15.66 22.86
N THR A 85 -6.74 -15.98 21.69
CA THR A 85 -7.22 -17.15 20.90
C THR A 85 -6.67 -18.49 21.40
N VAL A 86 -5.58 -18.47 22.19
CA VAL A 86 -4.99 -19.70 22.76
C VAL A 86 -5.81 -20.26 23.91
N ARG A 87 -6.62 -19.43 24.61
CA ARG A 87 -7.42 -19.88 25.77
C ARG A 87 -8.73 -20.57 25.39
N ILE A 88 -9.24 -20.40 24.17
CA ILE A 88 -10.45 -21.10 23.73
C ILE A 88 -10.15 -22.60 23.51
N ALA A 89 -8.93 -22.95 23.11
CA ALA A 89 -8.51 -24.34 22.97
C ALA A 89 -8.25 -25.05 24.31
N ALA A 90 -7.87 -24.33 25.36
CA ALA A 90 -7.54 -24.91 26.67
C ALA A 90 -8.77 -25.17 27.56
N GLY A 91 -9.91 -24.53 27.28
CA GLY A 91 -11.16 -24.71 28.04
C GLY A 91 -12.01 -25.92 27.62
N VAL A 92 -11.67 -26.59 26.51
CA VAL A 92 -12.44 -27.74 25.98
C VAL A 92 -11.71 -29.06 26.27
N ASN A 93 -11.30 -29.26 27.53
CA ASN A 93 -10.92 -30.58 28.03
C ASN A 93 -12.15 -31.30 28.60
N GLY A 94 -13.14 -31.48 27.72
CA GLY A 94 -14.31 -32.30 27.95
C GLY A 94 -14.63 -33.06 26.66
N THR A 95 -13.93 -34.18 26.44
CA THR A 95 -14.29 -35.29 25.53
C THR A 95 -14.98 -34.90 24.21
N GLN A 96 -14.22 -34.56 23.16
CA GLN A 96 -14.71 -34.75 21.78
C GLN A 96 -13.60 -35.16 20.80
N GLN A 97 -13.71 -36.39 20.33
CA GLN A 97 -12.81 -37.07 19.39
C GLN A 97 -13.05 -36.65 17.92
N GLY A 98 -13.45 -35.41 17.64
CA GLY A 98 -14.05 -35.01 16.35
C GLY A 98 -13.45 -33.79 15.62
N GLY A 99 -12.45 -33.10 16.17
CA GLY A 99 -12.02 -31.77 15.67
C GLY A 99 -11.35 -31.77 14.28
N MET A 100 -10.52 -32.77 13.97
CA MET A 100 -9.81 -32.80 12.68
C MET A 100 -10.65 -33.30 11.50
N GLN A 101 -11.77 -33.97 11.76
CA GLN A 101 -12.66 -34.48 10.71
C GLN A 101 -13.45 -33.34 10.06
N PHE A 102 -13.99 -32.43 10.89
CA PHE A 102 -14.82 -31.32 10.43
C PHE A 102 -14.05 -30.34 9.54
N CYS A 103 -12.84 -29.93 9.94
CA CYS A 103 -12.01 -29.04 9.14
C CYS A 103 -11.64 -29.65 7.77
N ARG A 104 -11.45 -30.99 7.73
CA ARG A 104 -11.15 -31.70 6.49
C ARG A 104 -12.37 -31.80 5.56
N ASP A 105 -13.56 -32.01 6.12
CA ASP A 105 -14.80 -32.14 5.36
C ASP A 105 -15.29 -30.80 4.80
N VAL A 106 -15.13 -29.71 5.55
CA VAL A 106 -15.39 -28.35 5.06
C VAL A 106 -14.46 -28.01 3.89
N TYR A 107 -13.15 -28.29 4.00
CA TYR A 107 -12.23 -28.00 2.89
C TYR A 107 -12.54 -28.85 1.65
N ARG A 108 -12.90 -30.12 1.83
CA ARG A 108 -13.26 -31.02 0.73
C ARG A 108 -14.53 -30.59 0.01
N SER A 109 -15.56 -30.17 0.74
CA SER A 109 -16.83 -29.73 0.13
C SER A 109 -16.65 -28.45 -0.72
N VAL A 110 -15.85 -27.49 -0.25
CA VAL A 110 -15.57 -26.24 -0.97
C VAL A 110 -14.73 -26.50 -2.24
N ALA A 111 -13.72 -27.36 -2.16
CA ALA A 111 -12.86 -27.70 -3.31
C ALA A 111 -13.62 -28.45 -4.42
N VAL A 112 -14.60 -29.30 -4.07
CA VAL A 112 -15.40 -30.05 -5.05
C VAL A 112 -16.42 -29.13 -5.74
N GLN A 113 -17.03 -28.19 -5.02
CA GLN A 113 -17.99 -27.25 -5.61
C GLN A 113 -17.34 -26.24 -6.57
N SER A 114 -16.08 -25.89 -6.36
CA SER A 114 -15.33 -24.97 -7.23
C SER A 114 -14.84 -25.63 -8.52
N ALA A 115 -14.56 -26.94 -8.51
CA ALA A 115 -14.22 -27.69 -9.73
C ALA A 115 -15.43 -27.97 -10.65
N ALA A 116 -16.65 -28.05 -10.09
CA ALA A 116 -17.86 -28.35 -10.86
C ALA A 116 -18.44 -27.13 -11.61
N LYS A 117 -17.95 -25.91 -11.34
CA LYS A 117 -18.49 -24.68 -11.91
C LYS A 117 -17.58 -24.11 -13.01
N ALA A 118 -17.31 -24.91 -14.04
CA ALA A 118 -16.77 -24.40 -15.30
C ALA A 118 -17.89 -23.68 -16.09
N PRO A 119 -17.62 -22.51 -16.71
CA PRO A 119 -18.64 -21.73 -17.41
C PRO A 119 -19.02 -22.39 -18.73
N THR A 120 -20.29 -22.79 -18.87
CA THR A 120 -20.88 -23.14 -20.16
C THR A 120 -21.04 -21.85 -20.98
N LYS A 121 -20.21 -21.67 -22.02
CA LYS A 121 -20.46 -20.68 -23.07
C LYS A 121 -21.81 -21.00 -23.73
N ARG A 122 -22.78 -20.09 -23.63
CA ARG A 122 -23.96 -20.10 -24.51
C ARG A 122 -23.59 -19.36 -25.80
N GLY A 123 -23.80 -20.04 -26.93
CA GLY A 123 -23.80 -19.44 -28.27
C GLY A 123 -25.08 -18.69 -28.57
#